data_AF-A0A645HSW3-F1
#
_entry.id   AF-A0A645HSW3-F1
#
_cell.length_a   1.000
_cell.length_b   1.000
_cell.length_c   1.000
_cell.angle_alpha   90.00
_cell.angle_beta   90.00
_cell.angle_gamma   90.00
#
_symmetry.space_group_name_H-M   'P 1'
#
loop_
_entity.id
_entity.type
_entity.pdbx_description
1 polymer ?
#
loop_
_entity_poly.entity_id
_entity_poly.type
_entity_poly.pdbx_seq_one_letter_code
_entity_poly.pdbx_strand_id
1 'polypeptide(L)'
;MYADRITKSMKIVIEETNRRRQIQEEYNKQNNINPETIYKTIEEIMSTTSIADIGIEKNAKREAQLLYKEALKPLSAANFVPNDQLENYINELYTQMKEAAKNLDFEQAATLRDEIAILKKKLEIINAK
;
A
#
# COMPACT_ATOMS: atom_id res chain seq x y z
N MET A 1 -6.55 23.29 4.46
CA MET A 1 -5.19 23.81 4.78
C MET A 1 -5.23 24.31 6.21
N TYR A 2 -4.33 23.85 7.08
CA TYR A 2 -4.23 24.35 8.45
C TYR A 2 -3.12 25.40 8.51
N ALA A 3 -3.48 26.64 8.87
CA ALA A 3 -2.55 27.75 9.03
C ALA A 3 -3.23 28.87 9.83
N ASP A 4 -2.45 29.61 10.62
CA ASP A 4 -2.97 30.71 11.44
C ASP A 4 -3.31 31.97 10.61
N ARG A 5 -2.71 32.11 9.43
CA ARG A 5 -2.94 33.24 8.51
C ARG A 5 -2.91 32.80 7.05
N ILE A 6 -3.67 33.51 6.22
CA ILE A 6 -3.65 33.32 4.78
C ILE A 6 -2.46 34.09 4.21
N THR A 7 -1.49 33.38 3.66
CA THR A 7 -0.39 33.99 2.91
C THR A 7 -0.84 34.39 1.51
N LYS A 8 -0.08 35.27 0.85
CA LYS A 8 -0.36 35.68 -0.54
C LYS A 8 -0.43 34.48 -1.50
N SER A 9 0.47 33.50 -1.35
CA SER A 9 0.48 32.29 -2.18
C SER A 9 -0.75 31.42 -1.92
N MET A 10 -1.16 31.27 -0.65
CA MET A 10 -2.40 30.56 -0.32
C MET A 10 -3.62 31.23 -0.94
N LYS A 11 -3.68 32.56 -0.88
CA LYS A 11 -4.78 33.33 -1.49
C LYS A 11 -4.90 33.04 -2.98
N ILE A 12 -3.79 33.08 -3.73
CA ILE A 12 -3.77 32.78 -5.17
C ILE A 12 -4.27 31.35 -5.45
N VAL A 13 -3.78 30.36 -4.68
CA VAL A 13 -4.18 28.96 -4.85
C VAL A 13 -5.67 28.76 -4.55
N ILE A 14 -6.18 29.37 -3.49
CA ILE A 14 -7.59 29.28 -3.10
C ILE A 14 -8.47 29.93 -4.17
N GLU A 15 -8.11 31.12 -4.64
CA GLU A 15 -8.86 31.84 -5.67
C GLU A 15 -8.91 31.06 -6.99
N GLU A 16 -7.78 30.54 -7.47
CA GLU A 16 -7.75 29.75 -8.70
C GLU A 16 -8.47 28.41 -8.56
N THR A 17 -8.39 27.77 -7.39
CA THR A 17 -9.16 26.54 -7.09
C THR A 17 -10.66 26.80 -7.15
N ASN A 18 -11.12 27.91 -6.56
CA ASN A 18 -12.53 28.30 -6.57
C ASN A 18 -13.00 28.69 -7.98
N ARG A 19 -12.19 29.44 -8.73
CA ARG A 19 -12.47 29.80 -10.12
C ARG A 19 -12.67 28.55 -10.99
N ARG A 20 -11.79 27.56 -10.87
CA ARG A 20 -11.90 26.29 -11.62
C ARG A 20 -13.11 25.47 -11.20
N ARG A 21 -13.37 25.38 -9.89
CA ARG A 21 -14.53 24.63 -9.37
C ARG A 21 -15.84 25.20 -9.90
N GLN A 22 -16.00 26.52 -9.92
CA GLN A 22 -17.21 27.16 -10.43
C GLN A 22 -17.48 26.80 -11.89
N ILE A 23 -16.43 26.84 -12.74
CA ILE A 23 -16.54 26.45 -14.15
C ILE A 23 -16.92 24.97 -14.29
N GLN A 24 -16.32 24.09 -13.48
CA GLN A 24 -16.61 22.66 -13.50
C GLN A 24 -18.04 22.36 -13.05
N GLU A 25 -18.52 23.01 -11.99
CA GLU A 25 -19.90 22.85 -11.50
C GLU A 25 -20.93 23.32 -12.52
N GLU A 26 -20.68 24.47 -13.16
CA GLU A 26 -21.54 25.00 -14.20
C GLU A 26 -21.59 24.06 -15.42
N TYR A 27 -20.42 23.58 -15.87
CA TYR A 27 -20.32 22.61 -16.95
C TYR A 27 -21.04 21.31 -16.60
N ASN A 28 -20.84 20.78 -15.39
CA ASN A 28 -21.49 19.55 -14.95
C ASN A 28 -23.01 19.72 -14.91
N LYS A 29 -23.52 20.86 -14.41
CA LYS A 29 -24.96 21.16 -14.37
C LYS A 29 -25.56 21.29 -15.78
N GLN A 30 -24.86 21.95 -16.70
CA GLN A 30 -25.32 22.10 -18.08
C GLN A 30 -25.33 20.76 -18.84
N ASN A 31 -24.41 19.85 -18.52
CA ASN A 31 -24.25 18.57 -19.20
C ASN A 31 -24.86 17.38 -18.44
N ASN A 32 -25.57 17.62 -17.32
CA ASN A 32 -26.13 16.58 -16.45
C ASN A 32 -25.08 15.54 -15.98
N ILE A 33 -23.86 15.97 -15.69
CA ILE A 33 -22.77 15.12 -15.22
C ILE A 33 -22.80 15.06 -13.69
N ASN A 34 -22.92 13.85 -13.13
CA ASN A 34 -22.75 13.61 -11.70
C ASN A 34 -21.27 13.30 -11.41
N PRO A 35 -20.59 14.05 -10.53
CA PRO A 35 -19.19 13.77 -10.18
C PRO A 35 -19.06 12.43 -9.45
N GLU A 36 -18.21 11.54 -9.97
CA GLU A 36 -17.92 10.24 -9.36
C GLU A 36 -16.42 10.05 -9.13
N THR A 37 -16.09 9.29 -8.08
CA THR A 37 -14.69 8.98 -7.77
C THR A 37 -14.19 7.93 -8.75
N ILE A 38 -13.08 8.22 -9.42
CA ILE A 38 -12.42 7.25 -10.30
C ILE A 38 -11.62 6.28 -9.43
N TYR A 39 -11.96 5.00 -9.48
CA TYR A 39 -11.16 3.92 -8.91
C TYR A 39 -10.28 3.33 -10.02
N LYS A 40 -8.96 3.37 -9.84
CA LYS A 40 -8.00 2.75 -10.76
C LYS A 40 -7.26 1.62 -10.07
N THR A 41 -7.04 0.53 -10.78
CA THR A 41 -6.18 -0.56 -10.30
C THR A 41 -4.70 -0.17 -10.39
N ILE A 42 -3.84 -0.84 -9.60
CA ILE A 42 -2.39 -0.63 -9.66
C ILE A 42 -1.87 -0.92 -11.08
N GLU A 43 -2.42 -1.93 -11.76
CA GLU A 43 -2.07 -2.27 -13.14
C GLU A 43 -2.45 -1.17 -14.13
N GLU A 44 -3.57 -0.49 -13.93
CA GLU A 44 -3.99 0.67 -14.74
C GLU A 44 -3.12 1.91 -14.48
N ILE A 45 -2.69 2.13 -13.24
CA ILE A 45 -1.78 3.22 -12.88
C ILE A 45 -0.40 2.98 -13.52
N MET A 46 0.11 1.76 -13.42
CA MET A 46 1.38 1.36 -14.02
C MET A 46 1.30 1.38 -15.55
N SER A 47 0.20 0.93 -16.15
CA SER A 47 0.04 0.96 -17.61
C SER A 47 -0.03 2.38 -18.17
N THR A 48 -0.63 3.34 -17.44
CA THR A 48 -0.59 4.76 -17.85
C THR A 48 0.82 5.36 -17.82
N THR A 49 1.72 4.82 -16.99
CA THR A 49 3.14 5.21 -16.93
C THR A 49 3.98 4.42 -17.94
N SER A 50 3.60 3.17 -18.19
CA SER A 50 4.28 2.19 -19.06
C SER A 50 4.15 2.48 -20.56
N ILE A 51 3.40 3.50 -20.96
CA ILE A 51 3.46 4.01 -22.35
C ILE A 51 4.89 4.48 -22.69
N ALA A 52 5.76 4.73 -21.69
CA ALA A 52 7.18 4.98 -21.89
C ALA A 52 8.08 3.73 -22.02
N ASP A 53 7.70 2.57 -21.47
CA ASP A 53 8.57 1.38 -21.39
C ASP A 53 7.82 0.10 -21.80
N ILE A 54 7.63 -0.08 -23.11
CA ILE A 54 7.13 -1.33 -23.68
C ILE A 54 8.30 -2.34 -23.70
N GLY A 55 8.32 -3.32 -22.79
CA GLY A 55 9.26 -4.44 -22.99
C GLY A 55 9.33 -5.60 -21.99
N ILE A 56 9.21 -5.40 -20.67
CA ILE A 56 9.91 -6.36 -19.75
C ILE A 56 8.99 -7.24 -18.86
N GLU A 57 7.71 -6.93 -18.66
CA GLU A 57 7.02 -7.44 -17.46
C GLU A 57 6.35 -8.83 -17.50
N LYS A 58 6.33 -9.57 -18.62
CA LYS A 58 5.58 -10.84 -18.68
C LYS A 58 6.24 -12.03 -17.97
N ASN A 59 7.54 -11.98 -17.68
CA ASN A 59 8.26 -13.13 -17.10
C ASN A 59 8.35 -13.08 -15.56
N ALA A 60 8.37 -11.88 -14.95
CA ALA A 60 8.56 -11.72 -13.50
C ALA A 60 7.39 -12.25 -12.65
N LYS A 61 6.14 -12.13 -13.14
CA LYS A 61 4.94 -12.59 -12.41
C LYS A 61 4.92 -14.11 -12.21
N ARG A 62 5.54 -14.88 -13.10
CA ARG A 62 5.51 -16.36 -13.05
C ARG A 62 6.54 -16.91 -12.07
N GLU A 63 7.68 -16.25 -11.91
CA GLU A 63 8.72 -16.63 -10.95
C GLU A 63 8.31 -16.33 -9.50
N ALA A 64 7.69 -15.17 -9.25
CA ALA A 64 7.20 -14.80 -7.91
C ALA A 64 6.14 -15.79 -7.37
N GLN A 65 5.31 -16.33 -8.26
CA GLN A 65 4.25 -17.28 -7.88
C GLN A 65 4.78 -18.69 -7.58
N LEU A 66 5.91 -19.06 -8.18
CA LEU A 66 6.62 -20.32 -7.90
C LEU A 66 7.37 -20.24 -6.56
N LEU A 67 8.05 -19.12 -6.30
CA LEU A 67 8.73 -18.83 -5.03
C LEU A 67 7.77 -18.86 -3.83
N TYR A 68 6.58 -18.27 -3.97
CA TYR A 68 5.55 -18.28 -2.92
C TYR A 68 5.07 -19.71 -2.57
N LYS A 69 5.02 -20.60 -3.57
CA LYS A 69 4.59 -22.00 -3.38
C LYS A 69 5.66 -22.85 -2.70
N GLU A 70 6.93 -22.49 -2.86
CA GLU A 70 8.07 -23.21 -2.28
C GLU A 70 8.34 -22.79 -0.82
N ALA A 71 8.09 -21.52 -0.48
CA ALA A 71 8.15 -20.98 0.89
C ALA A 71 7.06 -21.51 1.84
N LEU A 72 6.04 -22.20 1.32
CA LEU A 72 4.97 -22.87 2.08
C LEU A 72 5.38 -24.26 2.61
N LYS A 73 6.61 -24.73 2.37
CA LYS A 73 7.17 -25.86 3.13
C LYS A 73 7.26 -25.44 4.60
N PRO A 74 6.80 -26.27 5.56
CA PRO A 74 6.73 -25.87 6.95
C PRO A 74 8.15 -25.68 7.50
N LEU A 75 8.64 -24.44 7.50
CA LEU A 75 9.79 -24.06 8.30
C LEU A 75 9.34 -24.10 9.76
N SER A 76 9.75 -25.20 10.38
CA SER A 76 9.48 -25.62 11.74
C SER A 76 10.15 -24.70 12.76
N ALA A 77 9.64 -23.46 12.88
CA ALA A 77 9.91 -22.56 14.00
C ALA A 77 8.61 -22.03 14.63
N ALA A 78 7.50 -22.02 13.89
CA ALA A 78 6.20 -21.51 14.35
C ALA A 78 5.50 -22.37 15.42
N ASN A 79 6.07 -23.51 15.83
CA ASN A 79 5.47 -24.41 16.82
C ASN A 79 5.85 -24.07 18.27
N PHE A 80 6.76 -23.11 18.51
CA PHE A 80 7.32 -22.87 19.84
C PHE A 80 6.94 -21.55 20.52
N VAL A 81 6.14 -20.70 19.89
CA VAL A 81 5.67 -19.45 20.51
C VAL A 81 4.33 -19.70 21.22
N PRO A 82 4.24 -19.51 22.56
CA PRO A 82 2.98 -19.58 23.29
C PRO A 82 1.98 -18.58 22.72
N ASN A 83 0.71 -18.97 22.61
CA ASN A 83 -0.33 -18.14 21.98
C ASN A 83 -0.45 -16.74 22.63
N ASP A 84 -0.19 -16.65 23.94
CA ASP A 84 -0.27 -15.41 24.72
C ASP A 84 0.86 -14.41 24.41
N GLN A 85 1.95 -14.84 23.76
CA GLN A 85 3.11 -14.01 23.42
C GLN A 85 3.24 -13.72 21.93
N LEU A 86 2.35 -14.29 21.11
CA LEU A 86 2.40 -14.19 19.66
C LEU A 86 2.26 -12.74 19.18
N GLU A 87 1.41 -11.94 19.83
CA GLU A 87 1.20 -10.54 19.49
C GLU A 87 2.44 -9.67 19.79
N ASN A 88 3.10 -9.94 20.92
CA ASN A 88 4.36 -9.25 21.28
C ASN A 88 5.47 -9.60 20.30
N TYR A 89 5.59 -10.86 19.92
CA TYR A 89 6.58 -11.31 18.93
C TYR A 89 6.33 -10.69 17.55
N ILE A 90 5.07 -10.57 17.12
CA ILE A 90 4.72 -9.86 15.87
C ILE A 90 5.13 -8.38 15.94
N ASN A 91 4.96 -7.72 17.09
CA ASN A 91 5.36 -6.32 17.27
C ASN A 91 6.88 -6.14 17.24
N GLU A 92 7.65 -7.08 17.79
CA GLU A 92 9.11 -7.09 17.71
C GLU A 92 9.58 -7.24 16.25
N LEU A 93 9.05 -8.23 15.52
CA LEU A 93 9.36 -8.41 14.09
C LEU A 93 8.98 -7.19 13.26
N TYR A 94 7.84 -6.55 13.57
CA TYR A 94 7.41 -5.33 12.89
C TYR A 94 8.37 -4.16 13.13
N THR A 95 8.96 -4.08 14.32
CA THR A 95 9.97 -3.08 14.66
C THR A 95 11.26 -3.33 13.88
N GLN A 96 11.73 -4.58 13.83
CA GLN A 96 12.90 -4.98 13.05
C GLN A 96 12.70 -4.74 11.55
N MET A 97 11.52 -5.04 11.00
CA MET A 97 11.17 -4.78 9.61
C MET A 97 11.27 -3.30 9.26
N LYS A 98 10.77 -2.42 10.15
CA LYS A 98 10.86 -0.97 9.97
C LYS A 98 12.29 -0.46 10.04
N GLU A 99 13.11 -1.04 10.91
CA GLU A 99 14.52 -0.70 11.04
C GLU A 99 15.32 -1.11 9.79
N ALA A 100 15.10 -2.33 9.29
CA ALA A 100 15.67 -2.80 8.02
C ALA A 100 15.28 -1.89 6.84
N ALA A 101 14.00 -1.51 6.75
CA ALA A 101 13.52 -0.58 5.72
C ALA A 101 14.16 0.82 5.85
N LYS A 102 14.39 1.31 7.07
CA LYS A 102 15.09 2.57 7.32
C LYS A 102 16.56 2.52 6.90
N ASN A 103 17.19 1.35 7.05
CA ASN A 103 18.57 1.08 6.65
C ASN A 103 18.71 0.72 5.16
N LEU A 104 17.61 0.80 4.37
CA LEU A 104 17.55 0.46 2.95
C LEU A 104 17.83 -1.03 2.65
N ASP A 105 17.73 -1.90 3.66
CA ASP A 105 17.80 -3.36 3.50
C ASP A 105 16.41 -3.92 3.22
N PHE A 106 16.01 -3.82 1.95
CA PHE A 106 14.68 -4.20 1.51
C PHE A 106 14.48 -5.72 1.43
N GLU A 107 15.55 -6.50 1.27
CA GLU A 107 15.46 -7.96 1.26
C GLU A 107 15.14 -8.48 2.66
N GLN A 108 15.80 -7.97 3.69
CA GLN A 108 15.46 -8.29 5.08
C GLN A 108 14.08 -7.76 5.46
N ALA A 109 13.71 -6.55 5.05
CA ALA A 109 12.37 -6.05 5.31
C ALA A 109 11.27 -6.91 4.65
N ALA A 110 11.51 -7.43 3.44
CA ALA A 110 10.57 -8.30 2.73
C ALA A 110 10.39 -9.65 3.42
N THR A 111 11.48 -10.28 3.86
CA THR A 111 11.42 -11.56 4.59
C THR A 111 10.67 -11.43 5.91
N LEU A 112 10.97 -10.38 6.70
CA LEU A 112 10.27 -10.08 7.95
C LEU A 112 8.77 -9.79 7.73
N ARG A 113 8.43 -9.07 6.66
CA ARG A 113 7.02 -8.81 6.29
C ARG A 113 6.26 -10.11 6.04
N ASP A 114 6.86 -11.03 5.30
CA ASP A 114 6.21 -12.30 4.93
C ASP A 114 6.05 -13.20 6.16
N GLU A 115 7.03 -13.21 7.08
CA GLU A 115 6.92 -13.91 8.36
C GLU A 115 5.81 -13.32 9.25
N ILE A 116 5.71 -11.99 9.36
CA ILE A 116 4.63 -11.31 10.08
C ILE A 116 3.26 -11.70 9.52
N ALA A 117 3.12 -11.80 8.19
CA ALA A 117 1.86 -12.18 7.55
C ALA A 117 1.42 -13.61 7.93
N ILE A 118 2.36 -14.56 8.00
CA ILE A 118 2.10 -15.94 8.44
C ILE A 118 1.65 -15.96 9.91
N LEU A 119 2.35 -15.23 10.78
CA LEU A 119 2.05 -15.19 12.20
C LEU A 119 0.71 -14.51 12.51
N LYS A 120 0.37 -13.42 11.81
CA LYS A 120 -0.94 -12.77 11.91
C LYS A 120 -2.07 -13.69 11.51
N LYS A 121 -1.91 -14.43 10.40
CA LYS A 121 -2.90 -15.43 9.97
C LYS A 121 -3.08 -16.53 11.01
N LYS A 122 -2.00 -16.97 11.67
CA LYS A 122 -2.08 -17.93 12.78
C LYS A 122 -2.84 -17.37 13.97
N LEU A 123 -2.59 -16.12 14.36
CA LEU A 123 -3.31 -15.41 15.42
C LEU A 123 -4.81 -15.31 15.12
N GLU A 124 -5.18 -14.95 13.89
CA GLU A 124 -6.59 -14.91 13.46
C GLU A 124 -7.27 -16.28 13.58
N ILE A 125 -6.60 -17.37 13.18
CA ILE A 125 -7.12 -18.73 13.31
C ILE A 125 -7.28 -19.14 14.79
N ILE A 126 -6.39 -18.69 15.67
CA ILE A 126 -6.47 -18.96 17.11
C ILE A 126 -7.63 -18.20 17.74
N ASN A 127 -7.79 -16.90 17.42
CA ASN A 127 -8.86 -16.06 17.98
C ASN A 127 -10.26 -16.42 17.45
N ALA A 128 -10.34 -17.10 16.30
CA ALA A 128 -11.60 -17.58 15.73
C ALA A 128 -12.08 -18.93 16.29
N LYS A 129 -11.31 -19.57 17.17
CA LYS A 129 -11.66 -20.80 17.90
C LYS A 129 -12.11 -20.51 19.32
#